data_AF-A0A2N0B896-F1
#
_entry.id   AF-A0A2N0B896-F1
#
_cell.length_a   1.000
_cell.length_b   1.000
_cell.length_c   1.000
_cell.angle_alpha   90.00
_cell.angle_beta   90.00
_cell.angle_gamma   90.00
#
_symmetry.space_group_name_H-M   'P 1'
#
loop_
_entity.id
_entity.type
_entity.pdbx_description
1 polymer ?
#
loop_
_entity_poly.entity_id
_entity_poly.type
_entity_poly.pdbx_seq_one_letter_code
_entity_poly.pdbx_strand_id
1 'polypeptide(L)' 'MRLPDVDRIFDWCVDVLIYWAKVFGITYNEINVYIFCVIWPIVTIGLVVFCVGLWNSNRKLKAKF' A
#
# COMPACT_ATOMS: atom_id res chain seq x y z
N MET A 1 20.63 19.80 -1.20
CA MET A 1 19.64 20.35 -2.16
C MET A 1 18.30 19.74 -1.77
N ARG A 2 17.48 20.47 -1.03
CA ARG A 2 16.10 20.06 -0.71
C ARG A 2 15.22 20.41 -1.91
N LEU A 3 14.43 19.47 -2.38
CA LEU A 3 13.43 19.72 -3.42
C LEU A 3 12.17 20.18 -2.68
N PRO A 4 11.82 21.48 -2.71
CA PRO A 4 10.72 22.03 -1.90
C PRO A 4 9.38 21.35 -2.17
N ASP A 5 9.20 20.79 -3.37
CA ASP A 5 7.99 20.08 -3.75
C ASP A 5 7.89 18.69 -3.10
N VAL A 6 9.02 18.00 -2.89
CA VAL A 6 9.04 16.67 -2.26
C VAL A 6 8.79 16.80 -0.76
N ASP A 7 9.40 17.79 -0.12
CA ASP A 7 9.18 18.07 1.31
C ASP A 7 7.70 18.36 1.59
N ARG A 8 7.04 19.16 0.73
CA ARG A 8 5.61 19.46 0.88
C ARG A 8 4.71 18.23 0.75
N ILE A 9 4.99 17.35 -0.22
CA ILE A 9 4.21 16.12 -0.40
C ILE A 9 4.44 15.18 0.78
N PHE A 10 5.68 15.08 1.25
CA PHE A 10 6.02 14.28 2.42
C PHE A 10 5.26 14.76 3.66
N ASP A 11 5.26 16.07 3.93
CA ASP A 11 4.53 16.67 5.06
C ASP A 11 3.03 16.36 4.98
N TRP A 12 2.42 16.45 3.79
CA TRP A 12 1.03 16.06 3.58
C TRP A 12 0.76 14.59 3.89
N CYS A 13 1.65 13.69 3.44
CA CYS A 13 1.54 12.26 3.77
C CYS A 13 1.62 12.02 5.28
N VAL A 14 2.53 12.71 5.97
CA VAL A 14 2.71 12.62 7.42
C VAL A 14 1.47 13.16 8.15
N ASP A 15 0.92 14.30 7.74
CA ASP A 15 -0.27 14.90 8.34
C ASP A 15 -1.48 13.98 8.26
N VAL A 16 -1.69 13.34 7.10
CA VAL A 16 -2.74 12.33 6.92
C VAL A 16 -2.52 11.16 7.88
N LEU A 17 -1.28 10.68 8.01
CA LEU A 17 -0.96 9.58 8.92
C LEU A 17 -1.19 9.94 10.39
N ILE A 18 -0.79 11.14 10.80
CA ILE A 18 -1.00 11.65 12.15
C ILE A 18 -2.50 11.79 12.44
N TYR A 19 -3.29 12.26 11.46
CA TYR A 19 -4.74 12.31 11.60
C TYR A 19 -5.32 10.91 11.87
N TRP A 20 -4.93 9.92 11.07
CA TRP A 20 -5.38 8.54 11.30
C TRP A 20 -4.88 7.96 12.62
N ALA A 21 -3.63 8.24 13.02
CA ALA A 21 -3.09 7.83 14.30
C ALA A 21 -3.96 8.36 15.46
N LYS A 22 -4.37 9.63 15.40
CA LYS A 22 -5.29 10.23 16.38
C LYS A 22 -6.67 9.57 16.37
N VAL A 23 -7.22 9.27 15.19
CA VAL A 23 -8.51 8.59 15.06
C VAL A 23 -8.49 7.19 15.70
N PHE A 24 -7.39 6.44 15.50
CA PHE A 24 -7.21 5.12 16.10
C PHE A 24 -6.70 5.15 17.54
N GLY A 25 -6.34 6.33 18.08
CA GLY A 25 -5.79 6.48 19.43
C GLY A 25 -4.39 5.86 19.60
N ILE A 26 -3.63 5.73 18.52
CA ILE A 26 -2.27 5.15 18.48
C ILE A 26 -1.22 6.21 18.13
N THR A 27 0.05 5.88 18.33
CA THR A 27 1.16 6.76 17.98
C THR A 27 1.49 6.74 16.48
N TYR A 28 2.16 7.79 16.01
CA TYR A 28 2.67 7.87 14.63
C TYR A 28 3.63 6.71 14.30
N ASN A 29 4.41 6.24 15.27
CA ASN A 29 5.34 5.12 15.06
C ASN A 29 4.57 3.80 14.89
N GLU A 30 3.51 3.59 15.65
CA GLU A 30 2.69 2.38 15.57
C GLU A 30 1.92 2.31 14.25
N ILE A 31 1.27 3.39 13.82
CA ILE A 31 0.53 3.39 12.54
C ILE A 31 1.47 3.13 11.35
N ASN A 32 2.70 3.63 11.40
CA ASN A 32 3.72 3.33 10.40
C ASN A 32 4.01 1.82 10.31
N VAL A 33 4.25 1.17 11.45
CA VAL A 33 4.51 -0.28 11.48
C VAL A 33 3.32 -1.06 10.93
N TYR A 34 2.09 -0.71 11.31
CA TYR A 34 0.90 -1.37 10.77
C TYR A 34 0.77 -1.20 9.24
N ILE A 35 0.99 0.01 8.72
CA ILE A 35 0.87 0.27 7.28
C ILE A 35 1.94 -0.49 6.48
N PHE A 36 3.21 -0.38 6.88
CA PHE A 36 4.32 -0.93 6.10
C PHE A 36 4.55 -2.43 6.33
N CYS A 37 4.34 -2.94 7.54
CA CYS A 37 4.62 -4.34 7.86
C CYS A 37 3.39 -5.25 7.79
N VAL A 38 2.16 -4.70 7.83
CA VAL A 38 0.93 -5.50 7.82
C VAL A 38 0.10 -5.23 6.57
N ILE A 39 -0.35 -3.99 6.39
CA ILE A 39 -1.26 -3.64 5.27
C ILE A 39 -0.56 -3.85 3.92
N TRP A 40 0.65 -3.31 3.77
CA TRP A 40 1.35 -3.37 2.48
C TRP A 40 1.67 -4.82 2.03
N PRO A 41 2.19 -5.72 2.89
CA PRO A 41 2.37 -7.12 2.51
C PRO A 41 1.05 -7.83 2.17
N ILE A 42 -0.03 -7.57 2.91
CA ILE A 42 -1.35 -8.15 2.62
C ILE A 42 -1.84 -7.71 1.24
N VAL A 43 -1.76 -6.41 0.94
CA VAL A 43 -2.15 -5.86 -0.36
C VAL A 43 -1.30 -6.47 -1.48
N THR A 44 0.01 -6.54 -1.32
CA THR A 44 0.92 -7.14 -2.31
C THR A 44 0.61 -8.61 -2.54
N ILE A 45 0.38 -9.40 -1.49
CA ILE A 45 0.00 -10.81 -1.61
C ILE A 45 -1.35 -10.94 -2.34
N GLY A 46 -2.33 -10.12 -1.99
CA GLY A 46 -3.64 -10.11 -2.66
C GLY A 46 -3.52 -9.81 -4.15
N LEU A 47 -2.70 -8.81 -4.52
CA LEU A 47 -2.41 -8.49 -5.91
C LEU A 47 -1.70 -9.63 -6.64
N VAL A 48 -0.72 -10.29 -6.01
CA VAL A 48 -0.03 -11.45 -6.59
C VAL A 48 -1.01 -12.59 -6.86
N VAL A 49 -1.86 -12.93 -5.89
CA VAL A 49 -2.88 -13.99 -6.05
C VAL A 49 -3.84 -13.64 -7.19
N PHE A 50 -4.31 -12.39 -7.26
CA PHE A 50 -5.19 -11.93 -8.32
C PHE A 50 -4.53 -12.02 -9.70
N CYS A 51 -3.29 -11.54 -9.83
CA CYS A 51 -2.52 -11.63 -11.06
C CYS A 51 -2.27 -13.07 -11.51
N VAL A 52 -1.94 -13.97 -10.58
CA VAL A 52 -1.77 -15.41 -10.87
C VAL A 52 -3.08 -16.03 -11.33
N GLY A 53 -4.20 -15.69 -10.69
CA GLY A 53 -5.54 -16.13 -11.10
C GLY A 53 -5.89 -15.68 -12.53
N LEU A 54 -5.65 -14.40 -12.85
CA LEU A 54 -5.83 -13.86 -14.19
C LEU A 54 -4.91 -14.53 -15.22
N TRP A 55 -3.65 -14.78 -14.86
CA TRP A 55 -2.72 -15.44 -15.77
C TRP A 55 -3.16 -16.86 -16.10
N ASN A 56 -3.60 -17.64 -15.10
CA ASN A 56 -4.10 -18.99 -15.31
C ASN A 56 -5.34 -19.01 -16.21
N SER A 57 -6.27 -18.07 -16.01
CA SER A 57 -7.46 -17.93 -16.87
C SER A 57 -7.08 -17.55 -18.30
N ASN A 58 -6.15 -16.62 -18.49
CA ASN A 58 -5.65 -16.23 -19.81
C ASN A 58 -4.96 -17.39 -20.54
N ARG A 59 -4.20 -18.24 -19.83
CA ARG A 59 -3.58 -19.44 -20.42
C ARG A 59 -4.63 -20.45 -20.90
N LYS A 60 -5.68 -20.69 -20.13
CA LYS A 60 -6.79 -21.58 -20.53
C LYS A 60 -7.55 -21.05 -21.75
N LEU A 61 -7.77 -19.73 -21.82
CA LEU A 61 -8.39 -19.09 -22.97
C LEU A 61 -7.53 -19.25 -24.23
N LYS A 62 -6.22 -18.99 -24.14
CA LYS A 62 -5.27 -19.16 -25.27
C LYS A 62 -5.11 -20.61 -25.73
N ALA A 63 -5.40 -21.60 -24.89
CA ALA A 63 -5.35 -23.01 -25.28
C ALA A 63 -6.66 -23.49 -25.94
N LYS A 64 -7.74 -22.71 -25.85
CA LYS A 64 -9.07 -23.03 -26.38
C LYS A 64 -9.31 -22.45 -27.78
N PHE A 65 -8.50 -21.47 -28.19
CA PHE A 65 -8.47 -20.86 -29.52
C PHE A 65 -7.16 -21.20 -30.21
#